data_AF-A0A7W0FEW9-F1
#
_entry.id   AF-A0A7W0FEW9-F1
#
_cell.length_a   1.000
_cell.length_b   1.000
_cell.length_c   1.000
_cell.angle_alpha   90.00
_cell.angle_beta   90.00
_cell.angle_gamma   90.00
#
_symmetry.space_group_name_H-M   'P 1'
#
loop_
_entity.id
_entity.type
_entity.pdbx_description
1 polymer ?
#
loop_
_entity_poly.entity_id
_entity_poly.type
_entity_poly.pdbx_seq_one_letter_code
_entity_poly.pdbx_strand_id
1 'polypeptide(L)'
;MQLTKKRFTLIFMFIILLAILLRCGAMLNRSFWYDEAFSILISEQGPQAILTGTLTMDEPSVTADIHPPTYYFLLDGWMRLFGRSILAARLLSLLLG
;
A
#
# COMPACT_ATOMS: atom_id res chain seq x y z
N MET A 1 1.43 38.95 11.68
CA MET A 1 1.32 37.98 10.56
C MET A 1 2.13 36.69 10.76
N GLN A 2 3.25 36.66 11.49
CA GLN A 2 4.03 35.41 11.69
C GLN A 2 3.47 34.45 12.77
N LEU A 3 2.83 34.99 13.81
CA LEU A 3 2.22 34.20 14.90
C LEU A 3 1.08 33.30 14.42
N THR A 4 0.27 33.77 13.46
CA THR A 4 -0.82 32.99 12.86
C THR A 4 -0.29 31.85 11.99
N LYS A 5 0.80 32.06 11.25
CA LYS A 5 1.46 31.00 10.46
C LYS A 5 1.97 29.87 11.35
N LYS A 6 2.67 30.18 12.46
CA LYS A 6 3.16 29.16 13.40
C LYS A 6 2.03 28.35 14.02
N ARG A 7 0.93 29.00 14.43
CA ARG A 7 -0.27 28.30 14.95
C ARG A 7 -0.89 27.38 13.91
N PHE A 8 -0.99 27.84 12.67
CA PHE A 8 -1.50 27.02 11.57
C PHE A 8 -0.61 25.80 11.32
N THR A 9 0.71 25.97 11.28
CA THR A 9 1.67 24.86 11.13
C THR A 9 1.54 23.85 12.28
N LEU A 10 1.41 24.30 13.52
CA LEU A 10 1.24 23.42 14.68
C LEU A 10 -0.06 22.61 14.60
N ILE A 11 -1.17 23.27 14.25
CA ILE A 11 -2.47 22.59 14.08
C ILE A 11 -2.37 21.57 12.94
N PHE A 12 -1.75 21.93 11.82
CA PHE A 12 -1.58 21.03 10.69
C PHE A 12 -0.72 19.80 11.05
N MET A 13 0.41 20.00 11.73
CA MET A 13 1.23 18.87 12.22
C MET A 13 0.47 18.00 13.21
N PHE A 14 -0.33 18.59 14.08
CA PHE A 14 -1.17 17.85 15.01
C PHE A 14 -2.21 17.00 14.28
N ILE A 15 -2.85 17.53 13.23
CA ILE A 15 -3.81 16.77 12.41
C ILE A 15 -3.12 15.59 11.72
N ILE A 16 -1.93 15.79 11.13
CA ILE A 16 -1.16 14.69 10.51
C ILE A 16 -0.81 13.63 11.55
N LEU A 17 -0.30 14.04 12.71
CA LEU A 17 0.06 13.10 13.77
C LEU A 17 -1.15 12.29 14.25
N LEU A 18 -2.29 12.96 14.46
CA LEU A 18 -3.52 12.30 14.85
C LEU A 18 -4.01 11.32 13.78
N ALA A 19 -3.95 11.71 12.50
CA ALA A 19 -4.32 10.84 11.39
C ALA A 19 -3.45 9.57 11.32
N ILE A 20 -2.13 9.70 11.50
CA ILE A 20 -1.20 8.56 11.52
C ILE A 20 -1.52 7.64 12.70
N LEU A 21 -1.71 8.18 13.91
CA LEU A 21 -2.02 7.38 15.10
C LEU A 21 -3.31 6.58 14.94
N LEU A 22 -4.38 7.23 14.46
CA LEU A 22 -5.67 6.58 14.23
C LEU A 22 -5.56 5.47 13.17
N ARG A 23 -4.85 5.74 12.05
CA ARG A 23 -4.67 4.74 10.99
C ARG A 23 -3.82 3.55 11.45
N CYS A 24 -2.73 3.78 12.18
CA CYS A 24 -1.92 2.70 12.75
C CYS A 24 -2.74 1.79 13.68
N GLY A 25 -3.58 2.38 14.55
CA GLY A 25 -4.46 1.62 15.44
C GLY A 25 -5.48 0.77 14.69
N ALA A 26 -6.12 1.33 13.65
CA ALA A 26 -7.08 0.62 12.81
C ALA A 26 -6.42 -0.49 11.97
N MET A 27 -5.16 -0.32 11.60
CA MET A 27 -4.40 -1.25 10.77
C MET A 27 -4.10 -2.59 11.47
N LEU A 28 -3.87 -2.56 12.79
CA LEU A 28 -3.46 -3.75 13.55
C LEU A 28 -4.61 -4.71 13.86
N ASN A 29 -5.84 -4.19 14.00
CA ASN A 29 -6.99 -4.96 14.47
C ASN A 29 -7.94 -5.42 13.36
N ARG A 30 -7.56 -5.28 12.08
CA ARG A 30 -8.41 -5.65 10.94
C ARG A 30 -7.92 -6.92 10.22
N SER A 31 -8.86 -7.78 9.85
CA SER A 31 -8.65 -8.91 8.94
C SER A 31 -8.23 -8.46 7.54
N PHE A 32 -7.75 -9.40 6.72
CA PHE A 32 -7.44 -9.16 5.32
C PHE A 32 -8.67 -8.72 4.54
N TRP A 33 -8.47 -7.74 3.66
CA TRP A 33 -9.39 -7.53 2.55
C TRP A 33 -8.93 -8.35 1.36
N TYR A 34 -9.86 -8.69 0.47
CA TYR A 34 -9.56 -9.57 -0.66
C TYR A 34 -8.53 -8.95 -1.62
N ASP A 35 -8.71 -7.66 -1.94
CA ASP A 35 -7.81 -6.86 -2.77
C ASP A 35 -6.40 -6.74 -2.16
N GLU A 36 -6.31 -6.63 -0.83
CA GLU A 36 -5.02 -6.60 -0.12
C GLU A 36 -4.27 -7.94 -0.24
N ALA A 37 -4.97 -9.05 0.03
CA ALA A 37 -4.39 -10.38 -0.08
C ALA A 37 -3.96 -10.68 -1.53
N PHE A 38 -4.78 -10.29 -2.50
CA PHE A 38 -4.48 -10.44 -3.92
C PHE A 38 -3.28 -9.58 -4.35
N SER A 39 -3.21 -8.33 -3.89
CA SER A 39 -2.10 -7.43 -4.14
C SER A 39 -0.77 -8.00 -3.68
N ILE A 40 -0.76 -8.56 -2.47
CA ILE A 40 0.42 -9.21 -1.88
C ILE A 40 0.78 -10.48 -2.67
N LEU A 41 -0.21 -11.33 -2.97
CA LEU A 41 0.00 -12.61 -3.67
C LEU A 41 0.68 -12.42 -5.03
N ILE A 42 0.25 -11.43 -5.83
CA ILE A 42 0.86 -11.14 -7.12
C ILE A 42 2.25 -10.52 -6.93
N SER A 43 2.38 -9.56 -6.01
CA SER A 43 3.64 -8.83 -5.81
C SER A 43 4.76 -9.72 -5.28
N GLU A 44 4.43 -10.78 -4.51
CA GLU A 44 5.43 -11.71 -3.98
C GLU A 44 6.06 -12.64 -5.03
N GLN A 45 5.39 -12.85 -6.17
CA GLN A 45 5.87 -13.73 -7.23
C GLN A 45 6.94 -13.06 -8.12
N GLY A 46 7.06 -11.74 -8.01
CA GLY A 46 8.10 -10.93 -8.65
C GLY A 46 7.75 -10.41 -10.06
N PRO A 47 8.69 -9.67 -10.68
CA PRO A 47 8.46 -8.87 -11.89
C PRO A 47 7.80 -9.58 -13.06
N GLN A 48 8.21 -10.82 -13.34
CA GLN A 48 7.67 -11.59 -14.45
C GLN A 48 6.21 -11.98 -14.20
N ALA A 49 5.91 -12.47 -12.99
CA ALA A 49 4.55 -12.84 -12.61
C ALA A 49 3.62 -11.63 -12.55
N ILE A 50 4.11 -10.45 -12.15
CA ILE A 50 3.34 -9.21 -12.21
C ILE A 50 2.93 -8.90 -13.66
N LEU A 51 3.87 -8.96 -14.61
CA LEU A 51 3.58 -8.70 -16.02
C LEU A 51 2.62 -9.73 -16.58
N THR A 52 2.83 -11.01 -16.30
CA THR A 52 1.94 -12.09 -16.75
C THR A 52 0.53 -11.93 -16.16
N GLY A 53 0.41 -11.68 -14.86
CA GLY A 53 -0.88 -11.54 -14.16
C GLY A 53 -1.67 -10.28 -14.51
N THR A 54 -1.02 -9.24 -15.01
CA THR A 54 -1.67 -7.94 -15.32
C THR A 54 -1.79 -7.64 -16.82
N LEU A 55 -0.90 -8.19 -17.67
CA LEU A 55 -0.83 -7.83 -19.09
C LEU A 55 -1.16 -8.98 -20.04
N THR A 56 -1.04 -10.23 -19.60
CA THR A 56 -1.30 -11.40 -20.45
C THR A 56 -2.61 -12.07 -20.07
N MET A 57 -3.43 -12.41 -21.07
CA MET A 57 -4.71 -13.13 -20.88
C MET A 57 -4.55 -14.63 -21.11
N ASP A 58 -3.32 -15.15 -21.05
CA ASP A 58 -2.98 -16.48 -21.57
C ASP A 58 -3.40 -17.63 -20.63
N GLU A 59 -3.83 -17.35 -19.40
CA GLU A 59 -4.37 -18.35 -18.48
C GLU A 59 -5.90 -18.48 -18.64
N PRO A 60 -6.45 -19.67 -18.95
CA PRO A 60 -7.89 -19.89 -19.14
C PRO A 60 -8.74 -19.65 -17.88
N SER A 61 -8.11 -19.30 -16.76
CA SER A 61 -8.72 -19.10 -15.44
C SER A 61 -8.48 -17.70 -14.85
N VAL A 62 -7.70 -16.84 -15.51
CA VAL A 62 -7.26 -15.55 -14.95
C VAL A 62 -7.54 -14.44 -15.97
N THR A 63 -8.63 -13.71 -15.76
CA THR A 63 -8.79 -12.40 -16.42
C THR A 63 -7.62 -11.53 -15.98
N ALA A 64 -6.85 -11.00 -16.94
CA ALA A 64 -5.77 -10.05 -16.65
C ALA A 64 -6.31 -8.98 -15.68
N ASP A 65 -5.59 -8.76 -14.58
CA ASP A 65 -6.04 -7.79 -13.60
C ASP A 65 -6.16 -6.41 -14.27
N ILE A 66 -7.32 -5.76 -14.07
CA ILE A 66 -7.66 -4.48 -14.67
C ILE A 66 -6.77 -3.36 -14.06
N HIS A 67 -6.15 -3.61 -12.91
CA HIS A 67 -5.29 -2.65 -12.23
C HIS A 67 -3.91 -2.52 -12.90
N PRO A 68 -3.41 -1.28 -13.09
CA PRO A 68 -2.07 -1.07 -13.63
C PRO A 68 -0.97 -1.78 -12.81
N PRO A 69 0.06 -2.36 -13.46
CA PRO A 69 1.11 -3.12 -12.79
C PRO A 69 2.01 -2.28 -11.86
N THR A 70 1.93 -0.95 -11.95
CA THR A 70 2.82 -0.03 -11.22
C THR A 70 2.74 -0.21 -9.71
N TYR A 71 1.55 -0.41 -9.16
CA TYR A 71 1.38 -0.65 -7.72
C TYR A 71 2.03 -1.98 -7.29
N TYR A 72 1.84 -3.03 -8.08
CA TYR A 72 2.44 -4.35 -7.81
C TYR A 72 3.97 -4.32 -7.83
N PHE A 73 4.56 -3.59 -8.78
CA PHE A 73 6.02 -3.40 -8.82
C PHE A 73 6.54 -2.62 -7.61
N LEU A 74 5.81 -1.58 -7.20
CA LEU A 74 6.16 -0.79 -6.03
C LEU A 74 6.09 -1.65 -4.76
N LEU A 75 5.04 -2.47 -4.64
CA LEU A 75 4.84 -3.37 -3.50
C LEU A 75 5.87 -4.51 -3.49
N ASP A 76 6.23 -5.11 -4.63
CA ASP A 76 7.33 -6.08 -4.74
C ASP A 76 8.65 -5.47 -4.24
N GLY A 77 9.00 -4.29 -4.75
CA GLY A 77 10.19 -3.56 -4.31
C GLY A 77 10.18 -3.26 -2.81
N TRP A 78 9.04 -2.80 -2.29
CA TRP A 78 8.86 -2.52 -0.86
C TRP A 78 9.02 -3.77 0.00
N MET A 79 8.38 -4.88 -0.37
CA MET A 79 8.44 -6.12 0.38
C MET A 79 9.83 -6.76 0.35
N ARG A 80 10.64 -6.51 -0.69
CA ARG A 80 12.05 -6.91 -0.72
C ARG A 80 12.90 -6.13 0.30
N LEU A 81 12.56 -4.87 0.55
CA LEU A 81 13.30 -3.99 1.47
C LEU A 81 12.87 -4.16 2.93
N PHE A 82 11.56 -4.26 3.18
CA PHE A 82 10.97 -4.23 4.53
C PHE A 82 10.35 -5.57 4.96
N GLY A 83 10.38 -6.57 4.08
CA GLY A 83 9.83 -7.90 4.31
C GLY A 83 8.39 -8.07 3.82
N ARG A 84 7.93 -9.32 3.85
CA ARG A 84 6.62 -9.79 3.32
C ARG A 84 5.52 -9.86 4.38
N SER A 85 5.73 -9.24 5.53
CA SER A 85 4.69 -9.23 6.55
C SER A 85 3.53 -8.35 6.11
N ILE A 86 2.32 -8.68 6.56
CA ILE A 86 1.11 -7.87 6.34
C ILE A 86 1.34 -6.43 6.80
N LEU A 87 2.00 -6.29 7.95
CA LEU A 87 2.32 -4.99 8.51
C LEU A 87 3.23 -4.21 7.55
N ALA A 88 4.27 -4.84 7.00
CA ALA A 88 5.14 -4.22 6.00
C ALA A 88 4.37 -3.82 4.75
N ALA A 89 3.52 -4.69 4.20
CA ALA A 89 2.70 -4.37 3.02
C ALA A 89 1.77 -3.18 3.27
N ARG A 90 1.08 -3.14 4.42
CA ARG A 90 0.18 -2.04 4.79
C ARG A 90 0.91 -0.72 5.06
N LEU A 91 2.17 -0.76 5.51
CA LEU A 91 2.97 0.45 5.73
C LEU A 91 3.19 1.23 4.43
N LEU A 92 3.33 0.56 3.28
CA LEU A 92 3.42 1.24 1.99
C LEU A 92 2.15 2.06 1.72
N SER A 93 0.98 1.45 1.89
CA SER A 93 -0.31 2.13 1.69
C SER A 93 -0.54 3.24 2.72
N LEU A 94 -0.07 3.07 3.96
CA LEU A 94 -0.14 4.09 5.01
C LEU A 94 0.70 5.33 4.68
N LEU A 95 1.84 5.16 4.00
CA LEU A 95 2.73 6.25 3.62
C LEU A 95 2.24 7.05 2.40
N LEU A 96 1.53 6.39 1.48
CA LEU A 96 1.13 6.98 0.19
C LEU A 96 -0.34 7.45 0.15
N GLY A 97 -1.19 7.01 1.08
CA GLY A 97 -2.60 7.41 1.19
C GLY A 97 -2.90 8.27 2.40
#